data_AF-A0ABD0S6R6-F1
#
_entry.id   AF-A0ABD0S6R6-F1
#
_cell.length_a   1.000
_cell.length_b   1.000
_cell.length_c   1.000
_cell.angle_alpha   90.00
_cell.angle_beta   90.00
_cell.angle_gamma   90.00
#
_symmetry.space_group_name_H-M   'P 1'
#
loop_
_entity.id
_entity.type
_entity.pdbx_description
1 polymer ?
#
loop_
_entity_poly.entity_id
_entity_poly.type
_entity_poly.pdbx_seq_one_letter_code
_entity_poly.pdbx_strand_id
1 'polypeptide(L)'
;MAQPEVLNFGAAVSEKIRESIENMDVLTVLQKMVATSPEDEESEEIREKLKGVLEKYYEMSEEDQAAFADQIKNGLANKLAMKLSDPGALKLDGLEDAIKEAVVYQLFLVGVVAAILILLFVFFGYKLYKSIKEKEKKKEEKKKLKQMKKKK
;
A
#
# COMPACT_ATOMS: atom_id res chain seq x y z
N MET A 1 28.27 6.96 14.65
CA MET A 1 26.94 7.52 14.37
C MET A 1 26.49 6.88 13.06
N ALA A 2 25.58 5.91 13.10
CA ALA A 2 25.01 5.33 11.89
C ALA A 2 24.03 6.36 11.30
N GLN A 3 24.27 6.79 10.07
CA GLN A 3 23.31 7.65 9.37
C GLN A 3 22.00 6.86 9.20
N PRO A 4 20.83 7.47 9.43
CA PRO A 4 19.57 6.80 9.17
C PRO A 4 19.52 6.40 7.70
N GLU A 5 19.24 5.13 7.41
CA GLU A 5 18.89 4.68 6.07
C GLU A 5 17.68 5.49 5.60
N VAL A 6 17.95 6.54 4.84
CA VAL A 6 16.94 7.20 4.02
C VAL A 6 16.51 6.16 3.00
N LEU A 7 15.34 5.55 3.25
CA LEU A 7 14.63 4.71 2.29
C LEU A 7 14.63 5.43 0.95
N ASN A 8 15.45 4.95 0.03
CA ASN A 8 15.60 5.55 -1.28
C ASN A 8 14.42 5.07 -2.14
N PHE A 9 13.25 5.67 -1.93
CA PHE A 9 11.99 5.31 -2.58
C PHE A 9 12.13 5.21 -4.10
N GLY A 10 12.97 6.06 -4.72
CA GLY A 10 13.24 6.00 -6.16
C GLY A 10 13.90 4.69 -6.60
N ALA A 11 14.85 4.17 -5.81
CA ALA A 11 15.50 2.89 -6.07
C ALA A 11 14.50 1.72 -5.91
N ALA A 12 13.74 1.71 -4.82
CA ALA A 12 12.73 0.68 -4.57
C ALA A 12 11.61 0.66 -5.63
N VAL A 13 11.17 1.83 -6.09
CA VAL A 13 10.17 1.97 -7.17
C VAL A 13 10.74 1.49 -8.50
N SER A 14 11.98 1.86 -8.83
CA SER A 14 12.64 1.43 -10.06
C SER A 14 12.82 -0.09 -10.12
N GLU A 15 13.18 -0.71 -9.00
CA GLU A 15 13.29 -2.16 -8.86
C GLU A 15 11.94 -2.85 -9.09
N LYS A 16 10.87 -2.37 -8.43
CA LYS A 16 9.51 -2.90 -8.63
C LYS A 16 9.00 -2.75 -10.06
N ILE A 17 9.34 -1.64 -10.71
CA ILE A 17 8.95 -1.39 -12.10
C ILE A 17 9.68 -2.35 -13.04
N ARG A 18 10.96 -2.61 -12.80
CA ARG A 18 11.73 -3.61 -13.55
C ARG A 18 11.12 -5.01 -13.40
N GLU A 19 10.83 -5.43 -12.17
CA GLU A 19 10.18 -6.73 -11.91
C GLU A 19 8.81 -6.84 -12.60
N SER A 20 8.04 -5.75 -12.63
CA SER A 20 6.74 -5.72 -13.31
C SER A 20 6.87 -5.85 -14.83
N ILE A 21 7.91 -5.27 -15.43
CA ILE A 21 8.17 -5.33 -16.88
C ILE A 21 8.73 -6.70 -17.29
N GLU A 22 9.60 -7.31 -16.48
CA GLU A 22 10.15 -8.64 -16.75
C GLU A 22 9.04 -9.70 -16.85
N ASN A 23 8.03 -9.59 -15.97
CA ASN A 23 6.85 -10.46 -15.95
C ASN A 23 5.74 -10.06 -16.94
N MET A 24 5.92 -8.98 -17.71
CA MET A 24 4.88 -8.48 -18.61
C MET A 24 4.78 -9.33 -19.88
N ASP A 25 3.55 -9.68 -20.25
CA ASP A 25 3.26 -10.25 -21.58
C ASP A 25 3.16 -9.12 -22.61
N VAL A 26 4.31 -8.80 -23.20
CA VAL A 26 4.46 -7.74 -24.19
C VAL A 26 3.57 -7.98 -25.42
N LEU A 27 3.35 -9.24 -25.82
CA LEU A 27 2.53 -9.55 -26.99
C LEU A 27 1.06 -9.24 -26.73
N THR A 28 0.54 -9.67 -25.58
CA THR A 28 -0.83 -9.36 -25.19
C THR A 28 -1.03 -7.85 -25.11
N VAL A 29 -0.05 -7.09 -24.63
CA VAL A 29 -0.12 -5.62 -24.60
C VAL A 29 -0.16 -5.02 -26.01
N LEU A 30 0.74 -5.45 -26.91
CA LEU A 30 0.78 -4.97 -28.29
C LEU A 30 -0.51 -5.31 -29.05
N GLN A 31 -1.02 -6.53 -28.91
CA GLN A 31 -2.29 -6.96 -29.48
C GLN A 31 -3.45 -6.11 -28.97
N LYS A 32 -3.51 -5.83 -27.66
CA LYS A 32 -4.53 -4.95 -27.08
C LYS A 32 -4.44 -3.53 -27.63
N MET A 33 -3.25 -2.96 -27.75
CA MET A 33 -3.09 -1.61 -28.30
C MET A 33 -3.51 -1.52 -29.77
N VAL A 34 -3.27 -2.58 -30.57
CA VAL A 34 -3.75 -2.66 -31.96
C VAL A 34 -5.27 -2.85 -32.06
N ALA A 35 -5.85 -3.57 -31.10
CA ALA A 35 -7.28 -3.83 -31.02
C ALA A 35 -8.08 -2.62 -30.51
N THR A 36 -7.44 -1.69 -29.80
CA THR A 36 -8.06 -0.43 -29.39
C THR A 36 -8.37 0.45 -30.60
N SER A 37 -9.59 0.99 -30.64
CA SER A 37 -9.98 1.98 -31.64
C SER A 37 -9.22 3.29 -31.41
N PRO A 38 -8.52 3.82 -32.41
CA PRO A 38 -7.81 5.08 -32.29
C PRO A 38 -8.78 6.27 -32.27
N GLU A 39 -8.43 7.28 -31.48
CA GLU A 39 -9.26 8.48 -31.28
C GLU A 39 -8.84 9.65 -32.19
N ASP A 40 -7.64 9.56 -32.78
CA ASP A 40 -6.99 10.60 -33.57
C ASP A 40 -6.06 10.01 -34.67
N GLU A 41 -5.59 10.86 -35.58
CA GLU A 41 -4.73 10.44 -36.72
C GLU A 41 -3.35 9.90 -36.28
N GLU A 42 -2.76 10.41 -35.19
CA GLU A 42 -1.47 9.89 -34.70
C GLU A 42 -1.64 8.49 -34.12
N SER A 43 -2.75 8.24 -33.43
CA SER A 43 -3.12 6.93 -32.90
C SER A 43 -3.35 5.89 -34.02
N GLU A 44 -3.92 6.27 -35.16
CA GLU A 44 -4.02 5.39 -36.34
C GLU A 44 -2.63 5.04 -36.90
N GLU A 45 -1.73 6.01 -37.04
CA GLU A 45 -0.38 5.75 -37.55
C GLU A 45 0.42 4.81 -36.63
N ILE A 46 0.31 5.03 -35.31
CA ILE A 46 0.94 4.16 -34.30
C ILE A 46 0.36 2.75 -34.40
N ARG A 47 -0.96 2.62 -34.52
CA ARG A 47 -1.63 1.33 -34.66
C ARG A 47 -1.15 0.56 -35.88
N GLU A 48 -1.03 1.21 -37.04
CA GLU A 48 -0.50 0.59 -38.27
C GLU A 48 0.95 0.13 -38.10
N LYS A 49 1.79 0.95 -37.47
CA LYS A 49 3.17 0.54 -37.12
C LYS A 49 3.20 -0.65 -36.18
N LEU A 50 2.32 -0.70 -35.17
CA LEU A 50 2.22 -1.81 -34.24
C LEU A 50 1.72 -3.09 -34.92
N LYS A 51 0.81 -2.99 -35.89
CA LYS A 51 0.42 -4.14 -36.75
C LYS A 51 1.62 -4.69 -37.50
N GLY A 52 2.39 -3.83 -38.18
CA GLY A 52 3.59 -4.27 -38.90
C GLY A 52 4.65 -4.92 -38.00
N VAL A 53 4.79 -4.44 -36.76
CA VAL A 53 5.66 -5.08 -35.75
C VAL A 53 5.14 -6.47 -35.37
N LEU A 54 3.82 -6.64 -35.18
CA LEU A 54 3.21 -7.95 -34.88
C LEU A 54 3.32 -8.92 -36.06
N GLU A 55 3.09 -8.46 -37.29
CA GLU A 55 3.26 -9.30 -38.49
C GLU A 55 4.69 -9.81 -38.60
N LYS A 56 5.67 -8.90 -38.49
CA LYS A 56 7.09 -9.28 -38.51
C LYS A 56 7.46 -10.20 -37.35
N TYR A 57 6.86 -10.00 -36.17
CA TYR A 57 7.05 -10.89 -35.03
C TYR A 57 6.59 -12.32 -35.33
N TYR A 58 5.43 -12.50 -35.96
CA TYR A 58 4.93 -13.83 -36.32
C TYR A 58 5.70 -14.48 -37.47
N GLU A 59 6.33 -13.69 -38.34
CA GLU A 59 7.21 -14.17 -39.42
C GLU A 59 8.60 -14.61 -38.92
N MET A 60 8.98 -14.20 -37.71
CA MET A 60 10.26 -14.56 -37.08
C MET A 60 10.21 -15.96 -36.45
N SER A 61 11.39 -16.57 -36.27
CA SER A 61 11.51 -17.88 -35.60
C SER A 61 11.16 -17.77 -34.10
N GLU A 62 10.79 -18.88 -33.45
CA GLU A 62 10.48 -18.89 -32.00
C GLU A 62 11.66 -18.37 -31.14
N GLU A 63 12.90 -18.64 -31.57
CA GLU A 63 14.10 -18.13 -30.90
C GLU A 63 14.22 -16.60 -31.04
N ASP A 64 14.00 -16.08 -32.24
CA ASP A 64 14.03 -14.65 -32.52
C ASP A 64 12.87 -13.90 -31.85
N GLN A 65 11.71 -14.57 -31.72
CA GLN A 65 10.53 -14.07 -31.00
C GLN A 65 10.83 -13.90 -29.51
N ALA A 66 11.49 -14.88 -28.88
CA ALA A 66 11.93 -14.77 -27.50
C ALA A 66 12.95 -13.63 -27.33
N ALA A 67 13.93 -13.54 -28.24
CA ALA A 67 14.93 -12.48 -28.23
C ALA A 67 14.31 -11.08 -28.39
N PHE A 68 13.32 -10.93 -29.28
CA PHE A 68 12.58 -9.67 -29.44
C PHE A 68 11.85 -9.28 -28.15
N ALA A 69 11.11 -10.22 -27.54
CA ALA A 69 10.38 -9.96 -26.31
C ALA A 69 11.33 -9.49 -25.19
N ASP A 70 12.48 -10.16 -25.03
CA ASP A 70 13.50 -9.77 -24.06
C ASP A 70 14.11 -8.40 -24.35
N GLN A 71 14.37 -8.06 -25.61
CA GLN A 71 14.87 -6.74 -25.99
C GLN A 71 13.86 -5.64 -25.67
N ILE A 72 12.57 -5.86 -25.93
CA ILE A 72 11.52 -4.89 -25.60
C ILE A 72 11.39 -4.72 -24.07
N LYS A 73 11.36 -5.83 -23.31
CA LYS A 73 11.30 -5.78 -21.84
C LYS A 73 12.49 -5.01 -21.26
N ASN A 74 13.70 -5.37 -21.67
CA ASN A 74 14.92 -4.71 -21.19
C ASN A 74 14.98 -3.24 -21.62
N GLY A 75 14.60 -2.93 -22.86
CA GLY A 75 14.55 -1.56 -23.37
C GLY A 75 13.56 -0.68 -22.61
N LEU A 76 12.36 -1.20 -22.32
CA LEU A 76 11.35 -0.52 -21.52
C LEU A 76 11.81 -0.33 -20.08
N ALA A 77 12.33 -1.38 -19.45
CA ALA A 77 12.84 -1.32 -18.07
C ALA A 77 13.94 -0.27 -17.94
N ASN A 78 14.91 -0.26 -18.86
CA ASN A 78 16.00 0.71 -18.84
C ASN A 78 15.52 2.14 -19.13
N LYS A 79 14.62 2.33 -20.10
CA LYS A 79 14.10 3.67 -20.43
C LYS A 79 13.25 4.24 -19.30
N LEU A 80 12.44 3.41 -18.65
CA LEU A 80 11.67 3.81 -17.48
C LEU A 80 12.59 4.07 -16.29
N ALA A 81 13.58 3.23 -16.01
CA ALA A 81 14.56 3.47 -14.96
C ALA A 81 15.33 4.78 -15.17
N MET A 82 15.74 5.08 -16.41
CA MET A 82 16.38 6.37 -16.76
C MET A 82 15.43 7.56 -16.53
N LYS A 83 14.15 7.43 -16.92
CA LYS A 83 13.13 8.45 -16.66
C LYS A 83 12.82 8.60 -15.17
N LEU A 84 12.85 7.55 -14.37
CA LEU A 84 12.58 7.59 -12.93
C LEU A 84 13.77 8.15 -12.14
N SER A 85 14.97 7.94 -12.66
CA SER A 85 16.22 8.44 -12.08
C SER A 85 16.48 9.91 -12.39
N ASP A 86 15.75 10.49 -13.35
CA ASP A 86 15.76 11.93 -13.59
C ASP A 86 14.93 12.63 -12.51
N PRO A 87 15.55 13.45 -11.63
CA PRO A 87 14.88 14.07 -10.49
C PRO A 87 13.72 15.01 -10.87
N GLY A 88 13.55 15.37 -12.15
CA GLY A 88 12.40 16.16 -12.64
C GLY A 88 11.29 15.37 -13.34
N ALA A 89 11.48 14.08 -13.60
CA ALA A 89 10.59 13.30 -14.48
C ALA A 89 9.46 12.58 -13.74
N LEU A 90 9.65 12.25 -12.46
CA LEU A 90 8.55 12.01 -11.54
C LEU A 90 8.33 13.27 -10.71
N LYS A 91 7.36 14.10 -11.10
CA LYS A 91 6.77 15.06 -10.17
C LYS A 91 5.96 14.28 -9.14
N LEU A 92 6.65 13.74 -8.13
CA LEU A 92 6.04 13.22 -6.91
C LEU A 92 5.59 14.36 -5.98
N ASP A 93 5.77 15.62 -6.40
CA ASP A 93 5.09 16.77 -5.82
C ASP A 93 3.59 16.48 -5.76
N GLY A 94 3.06 16.39 -4.54
CA GLY A 94 1.67 16.05 -4.25
C GLY A 94 1.41 14.56 -3.95
N LEU A 95 2.24 13.61 -4.41
CA LEU A 95 2.09 12.20 -4.00
C LEU A 95 2.54 12.02 -2.55
N GLU A 96 3.65 12.65 -2.18
CA GLU A 96 4.10 12.63 -0.78
C GLU A 96 3.07 13.28 0.15
N ASP A 97 2.44 14.37 -0.29
CA ASP A 97 1.38 15.04 0.46
C ASP A 97 0.12 14.19 0.55
N ALA A 98 -0.32 13.56 -0.56
CA ALA A 98 -1.47 12.65 -0.56
C ALA A 98 -1.24 11.41 0.32
N ILE A 99 -0.03 10.84 0.30
CA ILE A 99 0.35 9.71 1.17
C ILE A 99 0.39 10.19 2.63
N LYS A 100 1.01 11.33 2.92
CA LYS A 100 1.04 11.90 4.28
C LYS A 100 -0.37 12.15 4.79
N GLU A 101 -1.23 12.75 3.98
CA GLU A 101 -2.62 13.04 4.35
C GLU A 101 -3.40 11.76 4.66
N ALA A 102 -3.30 10.75 3.79
CA ALA A 102 -3.94 9.46 4.01
C ALA A 102 -3.43 8.75 5.28
N VAL A 103 -2.12 8.73 5.50
CA VAL A 103 -1.50 8.09 6.67
C VAL A 103 -1.84 8.85 7.96
N VAL A 104 -1.81 10.18 7.94
CA VAL A 104 -2.19 11.02 9.09
C VAL A 104 -3.65 10.81 9.45
N TYR A 105 -4.55 10.77 8.45
CA TYR A 105 -5.96 10.50 8.68
C TYR A 105 -6.18 9.12 9.32
N GLN A 106 -5.50 8.08 8.81
CA GLN A 106 -5.60 6.74 9.36
C GLN A 106 -5.06 6.66 10.79
N LEU A 107 -3.90 7.27 11.06
CA LEU A 107 -3.33 7.34 12.42
C LEU A 107 -4.23 8.12 13.38
N PHE A 108 -4.85 9.21 12.92
CA PHE A 108 -5.79 9.98 13.71
C PHE A 108 -7.01 9.14 14.09
N LEU A 109 -7.61 8.42 13.13
CA LEU A 109 -8.78 7.57 13.37
C LEU A 109 -8.45 6.45 14.37
N VAL A 110 -7.31 5.78 14.21
CA VAL A 110 -6.81 4.78 15.17
C VAL A 110 -6.60 5.41 16.55
N GLY A 111 -6.00 6.60 16.62
CA GLY A 111 -5.78 7.34 17.86
C GLY A 111 -7.09 7.69 18.58
N VAL A 112 -8.12 8.13 17.84
CA VAL A 112 -9.46 8.42 18.39
C VAL A 112 -10.09 7.16 18.97
N VAL A 113 -10.06 6.05 18.24
CA VAL A 113 -10.59 4.76 18.73
C VAL A 113 -9.86 4.31 19.98
N ALA A 114 -8.52 4.40 20.01
CA ALA A 114 -7.72 4.05 21.17
C ALA A 114 -8.06 4.94 22.38
N ALA A 115 -8.23 6.25 22.19
CA ALA A 115 -8.62 7.18 23.24
C ALA A 115 -10.00 6.85 23.82
N ILE A 116 -10.99 6.53 22.97
CA ILE A 116 -12.33 6.10 23.39
C ILE A 116 -12.22 4.83 24.24
N LEU A 117 -11.45 3.83 23.79
CA LEU A 117 -11.25 2.59 24.56
C LEU A 117 -10.63 2.87 25.92
N ILE A 118 -9.60 3.72 26.00
CA ILE A 118 -8.99 4.11 27.28
C ILE A 118 -10.03 4.78 28.19
N LEU A 119 -10.84 5.70 27.68
CA LEU A 119 -11.91 6.35 28.46
C LEU A 119 -12.93 5.34 29.00
N LEU A 120 -13.34 4.37 28.17
CA LEU A 120 -14.22 3.30 28.60
C LEU A 120 -13.56 2.46 29.70
N PHE A 121 -12.31 2.05 29.53
CA PHE A 121 -11.58 1.30 30.56
C PHE A 121 -11.45 2.06 31.88
N VAL A 122 -11.16 3.37 31.85
CA VAL A 122 -11.08 4.19 33.05
C VAL A 122 -12.46 4.33 33.71
N PHE A 123 -13.51 4.63 32.93
CA PHE A 123 -14.86 4.82 33.46
C PHE A 123 -15.44 3.54 34.06
N PHE A 124 -15.40 2.44 33.30
CA PHE A 124 -15.91 1.15 33.75
C PHE A 124 -14.99 0.53 34.80
N GLY A 125 -13.67 0.66 34.68
CA GLY A 125 -12.70 0.22 35.67
C GLY A 125 -12.92 0.90 37.03
N TYR A 126 -13.10 2.22 37.04
CA TYR A 126 -13.43 2.97 38.27
C TYR A 126 -14.77 2.51 38.87
N LYS A 127 -15.81 2.37 38.05
CA LYS A 127 -17.15 1.95 38.51
C LYS A 127 -17.14 0.51 39.05
N LEU A 128 -16.42 -0.40 38.39
CA LEU A 128 -16.23 -1.78 38.84
C LEU A 128 -15.45 -1.82 40.15
N TYR A 129 -14.35 -1.09 40.26
CA TYR A 129 -13.57 -0.98 41.49
C TYR A 129 -14.44 -0.47 42.66
N LYS A 130 -15.20 0.62 42.45
CA LYS A 130 -16.10 1.17 43.45
C LYS A 130 -17.18 0.16 43.88
N SER A 131 -17.82 -0.52 42.92
CA SER A 131 -18.86 -1.52 43.17
C SER A 131 -18.37 -2.73 43.96
N ILE A 132 -17.16 -3.23 43.65
CA ILE A 132 -16.55 -4.33 44.38
C ILE A 132 -16.22 -3.91 45.82
N LYS A 133 -15.58 -2.73 45.99
CA LYS A 133 -15.20 -2.22 47.31
C LYS A 133 -16.40 -1.97 48.23
N GLU A 134 -17.50 -1.44 47.69
CA GLU A 134 -18.74 -1.27 48.47
C GLU A 134 -19.37 -2.61 48.87
N LYS A 135 -19.31 -3.63 48.00
CA LYS A 135 -19.80 -4.98 48.32
C LYS A 135 -18.97 -5.65 49.40
N GLU A 136 -17.65 -5.49 49.39
CA GLU A 136 -16.76 -6.02 50.43
C GLU A 136 -17.01 -5.36 51.78
N LYS A 137 -17.12 -4.02 51.82
CA LYS A 137 -17.43 -3.27 53.04
C LYS A 137 -18.75 -3.73 53.67
N LYS A 138 -19.80 -3.90 52.86
CA LYS A 138 -21.10 -4.43 53.33
C LYS A 138 -21.00 -5.87 53.86
N LYS A 139 -20.14 -6.71 53.30
CA LYS A 139 -19.91 -8.08 53.81
C LYS A 139 -19.17 -8.07 55.15
N GLU A 140 -18.19 -7.20 55.32
CA GLU A 140 -17.47 -7.02 56.58
C GLU A 140 -18.39 -6.49 57.69
N GLU A 141 -19.17 -5.44 57.40
CA GLU A 141 -20.13 -4.88 58.36
C GLU A 141 -21.17 -5.92 58.77
N LYS A 142 -21.69 -6.70 57.82
CA LYS A 142 -22.60 -7.83 58.12
C LYS A 142 -21.94 -8.90 58.99
N LYS A 143 -20.66 -9.21 58.81
CA LYS A 143 -19.92 -10.14 59.67
C LYS A 143 -19.73 -9.57 61.09
N LYS A 144 -19.35 -8.30 61.22
CA LYS A 144 -19.16 -7.61 62.51
C LYS A 144 -20.47 -7.54 63.31
N LEU A 145 -21.58 -7.18 62.66
CA LEU A 145 -22.92 -7.19 63.28
C LEU A 145 -23.34 -8.59 63.75
N LYS A 146 -23.06 -9.63 62.96
CA LYS A 146 -23.33 -11.03 63.36
C LYS A 146 -22.49 -11.47 64.55
N GLN A 147 -21.24 -11.04 64.67
CA GLN A 147 -20.39 -11.38 65.81
C GLN A 147 -20.80 -10.62 67.08
N MET A 148 -21.18 -9.35 66.99
CA MET A 148 -21.66 -8.59 68.14
C MET A 148 -22.99 -9.13 68.67
N LYS A 149 -23.90 -9.55 67.78
CA LYS A 149 -25.16 -10.20 68.17
C LYS A 149 -25.00 -11.59 68.79
N LYS A 150 -23.86 -12.27 68.58
CA LYS A 150 -23.53 -13.54 69.24
C LYS A 150 -22.83 -13.36 70.59
N LYS A 151 -22.31 -12.16 70.87
CA LYS A 151 -21.61 -11.81 72.11
C LYS A 151 -22.48 -11.02 73.10
N LYS A 152 -23.69 -10.63 72.68
CA LYS A 152 -24.76 -10.10 73.52
C LYS A 152 -25.75 -11.22 73.79
#